data_AF-A0A3C1T9A9-F1
#
_entry.id   AF-A0A3C1T9A9-F1
#
_cell.length_a   1.000
_cell.length_b   1.000
_cell.length_c   1.000
_cell.angle_alpha   90.00
_cell.angle_beta   90.00
_cell.angle_gamma   90.00
#
_symmetry.space_group_name_H-M   'P 1'
#
loop_
_entity.id
_entity.type
_entity.pdbx_description
1 polymer ?
#
loop_
_entity_poly.entity_id
_entity_poly.type
_entity_poly.pdbx_seq_one_letter_code
_entity_poly.pdbx_strand_id
1 'polypeptide(L)'
;IIPVGSISLIYVFGMVFLFTLLGVGLLVSTYAETQTQATFVSFFVMMLFMLLGGLYTPIESMPDWAKMITKINPVAYFIEVMRMIVLKGSGFTDVKTQFFSVLALGIFFNSWAVINYRKRS
;
A
#
# COMPACT_ATOMS: atom_id res chain seq x y z
N ILE A 1 6.68 5.48 22.53
CA ILE A 1 6.96 6.54 21.52
C ILE A 1 5.62 7.21 21.25
N ILE A 2 5.38 8.40 21.81
CA ILE A 2 4.14 9.15 21.60
C ILE A 2 4.35 9.93 20.30
N PRO A 3 3.51 9.79 19.27
CA PRO A 3 3.69 10.52 18.02
C PRO A 3 3.60 12.02 18.29
N VAL A 4 4.58 12.76 17.78
CA VAL A 4 4.64 14.23 17.88
C VAL A 4 3.61 14.88 16.94
N GLY A 5 3.21 14.15 15.89
CA GLY A 5 2.20 14.56 14.92
C GLY A 5 0.78 14.07 15.25
N SER A 6 -0.17 14.38 14.36
CA SER A 6 -1.58 14.05 14.58
C SER A 6 -1.87 12.55 14.50
N ILE A 7 -2.29 11.96 15.62
CA ILE A 7 -2.74 10.57 15.70
C ILE A 7 -3.90 10.28 14.74
N SER A 8 -4.81 11.25 14.56
CA SER A 8 -5.95 11.09 13.64
C SER A 8 -5.50 10.92 12.19
N LEU A 9 -4.40 11.54 11.77
CA LEU A 9 -3.86 11.38 10.41
C LEU A 9 -3.34 9.97 10.16
N ILE A 10 -2.74 9.33 11.17
CA ILE A 10 -2.30 7.94 11.06
C ILE A 10 -3.51 7.02 10.83
N TYR A 11 -4.59 7.21 11.58
CA TYR A 11 -5.81 6.41 11.42
C TYR A 11 -6.47 6.63 10.04
N VAL A 12 -6.59 7.88 9.61
CA VAL A 12 -7.17 8.21 8.30
C VAL A 12 -6.34 7.62 7.16
N PHE A 13 -5.01 7.77 7.22
CA PHE A 13 -4.12 7.16 6.24
C PHE A 13 -4.20 5.63 6.29
N GLY A 14 -4.26 5.05 7.49
CA GLY A 14 -4.44 3.61 7.71
C GLY A 14 -5.72 3.07 7.09
N MET A 15 -6.84 3.80 7.17
CA MET A 15 -8.09 3.41 6.51
C MET A 15 -7.95 3.35 4.98
N VAL A 16 -7.32 4.36 4.38
CA VAL A 16 -7.08 4.40 2.93
C VAL A 16 -6.11 3.30 2.49
N PHE A 17 -5.09 3.03 3.30
CA PHE A 17 -4.16 1.93 3.08
C PHE A 17 -4.86 0.57 3.14
N LEU A 18 -5.69 0.32 4.17
CA LEU A 18 -6.49 -0.91 4.29
C LEU A 18 -7.45 -1.07 3.11
N PHE A 19 -8.14 -0.01 2.71
CA PHE A 19 -8.99 -0.01 1.51
C PHE A 19 -8.21 -0.45 0.25
N THR A 20 -6.98 0.03 0.11
CA THR A 20 -6.11 -0.33 -1.02
C THR A 20 -5.68 -1.80 -0.97
N LEU A 21 -5.26 -2.28 0.20
CA LEU A 21 -4.86 -3.68 0.40
C LEU A 21 -6.02 -4.65 0.14
N LEU A 22 -7.24 -4.29 0.52
CA LEU A 22 -8.42 -5.10 0.21
C LEU A 22 -8.61 -5.25 -1.30
N GLY A 23 -8.46 -4.18 -2.07
CA GLY A 23 -8.53 -4.25 -3.54
C GLY A 23 -7.48 -5.19 -4.15
N VAL A 24 -6.25 -5.16 -3.65
CA VAL A 24 -5.18 -6.07 -4.08
C VAL A 24 -5.51 -7.52 -3.71
N GLY A 25 -5.95 -7.78 -2.48
CA GLY A 25 -6.33 -9.12 -2.03
C GLY A 25 -7.52 -9.70 -2.80
N LEU A 26 -8.52 -8.88 -3.08
CA LEU A 26 -9.67 -9.26 -3.90
C LEU A 26 -9.24 -9.61 -5.33
N LEU A 27 -8.36 -8.81 -5.95
CA LEU A 27 -7.81 -9.14 -7.27
C LEU A 27 -7.11 -10.50 -7.25
N VAL A 28 -6.21 -10.74 -6.29
CA VAL A 28 -5.52 -12.03 -6.16
C VAL A 28 -6.53 -13.18 -6.04
N SER A 29 -7.59 -13.00 -5.24
CA SER A 29 -8.65 -13.99 -5.08
C SER A 29 -9.46 -14.23 -6.36
N THR A 30 -9.65 -13.21 -7.21
CA THR A 30 -10.38 -13.39 -8.49
C THR A 30 -9.58 -14.18 -9.53
N TYR A 31 -8.25 -14.15 -9.46
CA TYR A 31 -7.36 -14.88 -10.38
C TYR A 31 -7.00 -16.28 -9.88
N ALA A 32 -6.98 -16.51 -8.56
CA ALA A 32 -6.72 -17.82 -8.00
C ALA A 32 -7.88 -18.80 -8.25
N GLU A 33 -7.56 -20.06 -8.47
CA GLU A 33 -8.54 -21.15 -8.65
C GLU A 33 -8.88 -21.83 -7.31
N THR A 34 -7.96 -21.77 -6.34
CA THR A 34 -8.14 -22.36 -5.01
C THR A 34 -7.78 -21.38 -3.90
N GLN A 35 -8.39 -21.56 -2.72
CA GLN A 35 -8.08 -20.76 -1.53
C GLN A 35 -6.61 -20.88 -1.09
N THR A 36 -6.04 -22.08 -1.22
CA THR A 36 -4.63 -22.34 -0.93
C THR A 36 -3.71 -21.58 -1.89
N GLN A 37 -4.02 -21.57 -3.19
CA GLN A 37 -3.27 -20.79 -4.18
C GLN A 37 -3.37 -19.27 -3.90
N ALA A 38 -4.57 -18.76 -3.59
CA ALA A 38 -4.78 -17.36 -3.25
C ALA A 38 -3.91 -16.93 -2.05
N THR A 39 -3.83 -17.79 -1.04
CA THR A 39 -3.00 -17.57 0.15
C THR A 39 -1.52 -17.48 -0.20
N PHE A 40 -0.99 -18.44 -0.98
CA PHE A 40 0.43 -18.42 -1.38
C PHE A 40 0.79 -17.21 -2.25
N VAL A 41 -0.08 -16.85 -3.21
CA VAL A 41 0.14 -15.66 -4.05
C VAL A 41 0.09 -14.39 -3.20
N SER A 42 -0.89 -14.26 -2.31
CA SER A 42 -0.99 -13.10 -1.40
C SER A 42 0.25 -12.98 -0.51
N PHE A 43 0.73 -14.10 0.03
CA PHE A 43 1.95 -14.13 0.82
C PHE A 43 3.17 -13.65 0.02
N PHE A 44 3.33 -14.16 -1.21
CA PHE A 44 4.43 -13.77 -2.09
C PHE A 44 4.39 -12.29 -2.45
N VAL A 45 3.21 -11.76 -2.80
CA VAL A 45 3.00 -10.33 -3.09
C VAL A 45 3.32 -9.47 -1.87
N MET A 46 2.82 -9.83 -0.69
CA MET A 46 3.11 -9.11 0.55
C MET A 46 4.59 -9.14 0.91
N MET A 47 5.26 -10.28 0.72
CA MET A 47 6.71 -10.39 0.92
C MET A 47 7.47 -9.41 0.00
N LEU A 48 7.13 -9.37 -1.29
CA LEU A 48 7.74 -8.41 -2.23
C LEU A 48 7.48 -6.96 -1.82
N PHE A 49 6.25 -6.64 -1.42
CA PHE A 49 5.88 -5.29 -1.00
C PHE A 49 6.61 -4.86 0.28
N MET A 50 6.84 -5.78 1.22
CA MET A 50 7.63 -5.50 2.42
C MET A 50 9.10 -5.26 2.11
N LEU A 51 9.70 -6.09 1.25
CA LEU A 51 11.10 -5.96 0.86
C LEU A 51 11.37 -4.66 0.08
N LEU A 52 10.47 -4.31 -0.84
CA LEU A 52 10.57 -3.08 -1.64
C LEU A 52 9.92 -1.85 -0.99
N GLY A 53 9.36 -2.01 0.22
CA GLY A 53 8.61 -0.98 0.93
C GLY A 53 9.45 0.12 1.57
N GLY A 54 10.78 0.04 1.50
CA GLY A 54 11.63 1.07 2.11
C GLY A 54 11.86 0.92 3.62
N LEU A 55 11.41 -0.20 4.21
CA LEU A 55 11.58 -0.52 5.63
C LEU A 55 13.03 -0.87 5.97
N TYR A 56 13.61 -1.80 5.21
CA TYR A 56 14.97 -2.31 5.41
C TYR A 56 16.02 -1.49 4.67
N THR A 57 15.73 -1.12 3.42
CA THR A 57 16.62 -0.34 2.56
C THR A 57 15.94 0.96 2.18
N PRO A 58 16.57 2.14 2.34
CA PRO A 58 16.01 3.39 1.86
C PRO A 58 15.71 3.34 0.36
N ILE A 59 14.54 3.84 -0.06
CA ILE A 59 14.09 3.82 -1.46
C ILE A 59 15.07 4.60 -2.36
N GLU A 60 15.69 5.66 -1.83
CA GLU A 60 16.68 6.48 -2.55
C GLU A 60 17.94 5.70 -2.96
N SER A 61 18.32 4.71 -2.16
CA SER A 61 19.49 3.85 -2.41
C SER A 61 19.21 2.69 -3.37
N MET A 62 17.96 2.50 -3.79
CA MET A 62 17.60 1.45 -4.73
C MET A 62 17.93 1.83 -6.18
N PRO A 63 18.21 0.86 -7.06
CA PRO A 63 18.35 1.12 -8.49
C PRO A 63 17.02 1.62 -9.10
N ASP A 64 17.09 2.29 -10.24
CA ASP A 64 15.95 3.02 -10.81
C ASP A 64 14.74 2.14 -11.14
N TRP A 65 14.99 0.90 -11.59
CA TRP A 65 13.92 -0.08 -11.83
C TRP A 65 13.15 -0.42 -10.56
N ALA A 66 13.84 -0.56 -9.42
CA ALA A 66 13.23 -0.90 -8.14
C ALA A 66 12.42 0.29 -7.61
N LYS A 67 12.96 1.52 -7.73
CA LYS A 67 12.24 2.76 -7.42
C LYS A 67 10.93 2.87 -8.20
N MET A 68 10.92 2.45 -9.46
CA MET A 68 9.71 2.47 -10.29
C MET A 68 8.65 1.48 -9.78
N ILE A 69 9.04 0.28 -9.34
CA ILE A 69 8.13 -0.69 -8.74
C ILE A 69 7.60 -0.18 -7.38
N THR A 70 8.42 0.51 -6.60
CA THR A 70 7.99 1.06 -5.32
C THR A 70 6.84 2.09 -5.46
N LYS A 71 6.73 2.78 -6.61
CA LYS A 71 5.62 3.73 -6.86
C LYS A 71 4.24 3.08 -6.93
N ILE A 72 4.16 1.79 -7.24
CA ILE A 72 2.89 1.04 -7.24
C ILE A 72 2.67 0.27 -5.93
N ASN A 73 3.62 0.35 -4.99
CA ASN A 73 3.58 -0.38 -3.74
C ASN A 73 2.96 0.46 -2.62
N PRO A 74 1.71 0.18 -2.18
CA PRO A 74 1.05 0.94 -1.12
C PRO A 74 1.77 0.82 0.24
N VAL A 75 2.51 -0.28 0.48
CA VAL A 75 3.26 -0.48 1.72
C VAL A 75 4.40 0.53 1.83
N ALA A 76 5.00 0.92 0.70
CA ALA A 76 6.06 1.91 0.69
C ALA A 76 5.60 3.29 1.16
N TYR A 77 4.45 3.73 0.65
CA TYR A 77 3.83 4.99 1.08
C TYR A 77 3.45 4.95 2.56
N PHE A 78 2.98 3.81 3.08
CA PHE A 78 2.65 3.66 4.49
C PHE A 78 3.89 3.81 5.39
N ILE A 79 4.99 3.14 5.05
CA ILE A 79 6.25 3.24 5.80
C ILE A 79 6.78 4.67 5.78
N GLU A 80 6.72 5.34 4.62
CA GLU A 80 7.16 6.73 4.45
C GLU A 80 6.32 7.69 5.32
N VAL A 81 4.99 7.56 5.29
CA VAL A 81 4.08 8.41 6.07
C VAL A 81 4.23 8.18 7.57
N MET A 82 4.36 6.92 8.00
CA MET A 82 4.64 6.60 9.40
C MET A 82 5.95 7.25 9.86
N ARG A 83 7.01 7.22 9.03
CA ARG A 83 8.28 7.88 9.32
C ARG A 83 8.13 9.39 9.44
N MET A 84 7.39 10.03 8.54
CA MET A 84 7.15 11.48 8.58
C MET A 84 6.33 11.91 9.81
N ILE A 85 5.21 11.25 10.10
CA ILE A 85 4.33 11.65 11.19
C ILE A 85 4.96 11.37 12.57
N VAL A 86 5.56 10.19 12.74
CA VAL A 86 6.10 9.78 14.04
C VAL A 86 7.43 10.46 14.36
N LEU A 87 8.33 10.61 13.37
CA LEU A 87 9.67 11.17 13.62
C LEU A 87 9.76 12.68 13.39
N LYS A 88 9.00 13.23 12.43
CA LYS A 88 9.07 14.66 12.08
C LYS A 88 7.90 15.49 12.60
N GLY A 89 6.86 14.86 13.14
CA GLY A 89 5.64 15.56 13.56
C GLY A 89 4.87 16.19 12.40
N SER A 90 5.06 15.69 11.18
CA SER A 90 4.47 16.23 9.96
C SER A 90 2.94 16.27 10.00
N GLY A 91 2.37 17.31 9.37
CA GLY A 91 0.92 17.50 9.25
C GLY A 91 0.36 16.93 7.94
N PHE A 92 -0.94 17.12 7.70
CA PHE A 92 -1.59 16.63 6.48
C PHE A 92 -0.98 17.21 5.20
N THR A 93 -0.57 18.48 5.24
CA THR A 93 0.01 19.19 4.09
C THR A 93 1.27 18.51 3.57
N ASP A 94 2.05 17.86 4.44
CA ASP A 94 3.30 17.19 4.11
C ASP A 94 3.06 15.80 3.50
N VAL A 95 2.00 15.12 3.95
CA VAL A 95 1.68 13.73 3.56
C VAL A 95 0.60 13.64 2.47
N LYS A 96 0.07 14.78 2.00
CA LYS A 96 -1.03 14.84 1.03
C LYS A 96 -0.72 14.07 -0.25
N THR A 97 0.51 14.15 -0.75
CA THR A 97 0.92 13.51 -2.00
C THR A 97 0.86 11.99 -1.87
N GLN A 98 1.37 11.46 -0.76
CA GLN A 98 1.33 10.04 -0.42
C GLN A 98 -0.12 9.58 -0.20
N PHE A 99 -0.93 10.39 0.50
CA PHE A 99 -2.34 10.11 0.74
C PHE A 99 -3.13 9.95 -0.55
N PHE A 100 -3.05 10.93 -1.46
CA PHE A 100 -3.74 10.87 -2.74
C PHE A 100 -3.18 9.77 -3.66
N SER A 101 -1.89 9.48 -3.59
CA SER A 101 -1.29 8.39 -4.37
C SER A 101 -1.85 7.03 -3.93
N VAL A 102 -1.90 6.74 -2.62
CA VAL A 102 -2.47 5.50 -2.10
C VAL A 102 -3.98 5.44 -2.38
N LEU A 103 -4.70 6.55 -2.22
CA LEU A 103 -6.12 6.60 -2.53
C LEU A 103 -6.39 6.29 -4.01
N ALA A 104 -5.60 6.86 -4.93
CA ALA A 104 -5.72 6.58 -6.36
C ALA A 104 -5.43 5.11 -6.69
N LEU A 105 -4.37 4.53 -6.08
CA LEU A 105 -4.08 3.10 -6.19
C LEU A 105 -5.22 2.24 -5.66
N GLY A 106 -5.79 2.61 -4.51
CA GLY A 106 -6.92 1.91 -3.92
C GLY A 106 -8.15 1.92 -4.81
N ILE A 107 -8.52 3.08 -5.37
CA ILE A 107 -9.62 3.20 -6.33
C ILE A 107 -9.33 2.34 -7.56
N PHE A 108 -8.11 2.39 -8.10
CA PHE A 108 -7.71 1.61 -9.26
C PHE A 108 -7.84 0.10 -9.02
N PHE A 109 -7.21 -0.43 -7.96
CA PHE A 109 -7.25 -1.86 -7.65
C PHE A 109 -8.65 -2.36 -7.30
N ASN A 110 -9.42 -1.63 -6.50
CA ASN A 110 -10.79 -2.02 -6.16
C ASN A 110 -11.72 -1.97 -7.38
N SER A 111 -11.62 -0.93 -8.22
CA SER A 111 -12.42 -0.85 -9.45
C SER A 111 -12.09 -2.00 -10.39
N TRP A 112 -10.81 -2.33 -10.55
CA TRP A 112 -10.38 -3.48 -11.34
C TRP A 112 -10.88 -4.80 -10.75
N ALA A 113 -10.84 -4.97 -9.43
CA ALA A 113 -11.37 -6.14 -8.75
C ALA A 113 -12.86 -6.34 -9.05
N VAL A 114 -13.66 -5.28 -8.94
CA VAL A 114 -15.12 -5.31 -9.17
C VAL A 114 -15.44 -5.66 -10.64
N ILE A 115 -14.72 -5.08 -11.60
CA ILE A 115 -14.91 -5.38 -13.02
C ILE A 115 -14.55 -6.83 -13.33
N ASN A 116 -13.45 -7.34 -12.75
CA ASN A 116 -13.01 -8.72 -12.99
C ASN A 116 -13.97 -9.74 -12.33
N TYR A 117 -14.49 -9.43 -11.15
CA TYR A 117 -15.49 -10.25 -10.44
C TYR A 117 -16.77 -10.42 -11.27
N ARG A 118 -17.27 -9.32 -11.88
CA ARG A 118 -18.46 -9.35 -12.74
C ARG A 118 -18.30 -10.17 -14.02
N LYS A 119 -17.08 -10.40 -14.51
CA LYS A 119 -16.83 -11.20 -15.72
C LYS A 119 -16.76 -12.70 -15.48
N ARG A 120 -16.59 -13.13 -14.22
CA ARG A 120 -16.52 -14.55 -13.82
C ARG A 120 -17.82 -15.06 -13.18
N SER A 121 -18.79 -14.18 -12.89
CA SER A 121 -20.15 -14.53 -12.49
C SER A 121 -21.06 -14.60 -13.71
#